data_AF-A0A077LXX2-F1
#
_entry.id   AF-A0A077LXX2-F1
#
_cell.length_a   1.000
_cell.length_b   1.000
_cell.length_c   1.000
_cell.angle_alpha   90.00
_cell.angle_beta   90.00
_cell.angle_gamma   90.00
#
_symmetry.space_group_name_H-M   'P 1'
#
loop_
_entity.id
_entity.type
_entity.pdbx_description
1 polymer ?
#
loop_
_entity_poly.entity_id
_entity_poly.type
_entity_poly.pdbx_seq_one_letter_code
_entity_poly.pdbx_strand_id
1 'polypeptide(L)'
;MLSTGRLLRILDRDPTQMTKAMAGSMARVDASTALHGSGPSKAQAKFLTEMMQRIDDLKELPTYRHPEQDAKALKTRDGMGDGYQLSQADLAWLERLPRDPAAITYDDAVALASMARSISKMHSPSDARLVNAIWNPVKEIHDAARARVELTHADAYASFTVPASAVAAFADAIEGDNPGMHPAEALAQSEELIRKTLAARNRERERKVEKAQQVLDGLQSDAARRVALDHPNTSPEARPGRDATSSDAPVITDWAALRKGLAMLDELTK
;
A
#
# COMPACT_ATOMS: atom_id res chain seq x y z
N MET A 1 -24.87 -14.70 -22.78
CA MET A 1 -25.00 -14.93 -21.32
C MET A 1 -23.65 -14.79 -20.60
N LEU A 2 -23.61 -14.16 -19.42
CA LEU A 2 -22.40 -14.11 -18.57
C LEU A 2 -22.33 -15.35 -17.70
N SER A 3 -21.15 -15.98 -17.61
CA SER A 3 -20.94 -17.13 -16.73
C SER A 3 -20.73 -16.74 -15.27
N THR A 4 -21.07 -17.66 -14.36
CA THR A 4 -20.95 -17.49 -12.91
C THR A 4 -19.51 -17.12 -12.51
N GLY A 5 -18.52 -17.79 -13.11
CA GLY A 5 -17.10 -17.52 -12.86
C GLY A 5 -16.59 -16.16 -13.34
N ARG A 6 -17.35 -15.43 -14.18
CA ARG A 6 -17.01 -14.04 -14.53
C ARG A 6 -17.57 -13.06 -13.50
N LEU A 7 -18.82 -13.25 -13.08
CA LEU A 7 -19.43 -12.41 -12.05
C LEU A 7 -18.67 -12.54 -10.72
N LEU A 8 -18.23 -13.76 -10.36
CA LEU A 8 -17.36 -13.99 -9.19
C LEU A 8 -16.07 -13.18 -9.27
N ARG A 9 -15.39 -13.16 -10.43
CA ARG A 9 -14.14 -12.39 -10.59
C ARG A 9 -14.33 -10.89 -10.45
N ILE A 10 -15.52 -10.38 -10.73
CA ILE A 10 -15.85 -8.98 -10.49
C ILE A 10 -15.98 -8.77 -8.98
N LEU A 11 -16.76 -9.59 -8.27
CA LEU A 11 -16.98 -9.45 -6.83
C LEU A 11 -15.75 -9.74 -5.96
N ASP A 12 -14.86 -10.63 -6.39
CA ASP A 12 -13.68 -11.08 -5.64
C ASP A 12 -12.49 -10.11 -5.76
N ARG A 13 -12.49 -9.26 -6.78
CA ARG A 13 -11.39 -8.31 -7.00
C ARG A 13 -11.48 -7.12 -6.07
N ASP A 14 -10.29 -6.68 -5.67
CA ASP A 14 -10.08 -5.34 -5.14
C ASP A 14 -10.67 -4.29 -6.12
N PRO A 15 -11.50 -3.34 -5.65
CA PRO A 15 -12.08 -2.26 -6.44
C PRO A 15 -11.16 -1.51 -7.39
N THR A 16 -9.89 -1.31 -7.02
CA THR A 16 -8.89 -0.72 -7.92
C THR A 16 -8.65 -1.59 -9.16
N GLN A 17 -8.89 -2.89 -9.06
CA GLN A 17 -8.82 -3.88 -10.14
C GLN A 17 -10.19 -4.30 -10.71
N MET A 18 -11.29 -3.94 -10.04
CA MET A 18 -12.65 -4.24 -10.53
C MET A 18 -12.93 -3.50 -11.83
N THR A 19 -12.49 -2.24 -11.99
CA THR A 19 -12.70 -1.44 -13.21
C THR A 19 -12.19 -2.14 -14.46
N LYS A 20 -10.99 -2.73 -14.38
CA LYS A 20 -10.37 -3.49 -15.48
C LYS A 20 -11.12 -4.80 -15.77
N ALA A 21 -11.57 -5.49 -14.72
CA ALA A 21 -12.33 -6.73 -14.86
C ALA A 21 -13.74 -6.49 -15.42
N MET A 22 -14.38 -5.37 -15.06
CA MET A 22 -15.67 -4.95 -15.57
C MET A 22 -15.58 -4.46 -17.02
N ALA A 23 -14.60 -3.63 -17.37
CA ALA A 23 -14.35 -3.23 -18.76
C ALA A 23 -14.14 -4.45 -19.67
N GLY A 24 -13.35 -5.44 -19.21
CA GLY A 24 -13.17 -6.70 -19.93
C GLY A 24 -14.42 -7.58 -20.02
N SER A 25 -15.35 -7.45 -19.06
CA SER A 25 -16.62 -8.19 -19.07
C SER A 25 -17.64 -7.55 -19.99
N MET A 26 -17.75 -6.21 -19.99
CA MET A 26 -18.66 -5.46 -20.87
C MET A 26 -18.26 -5.53 -22.35
N ALA A 27 -16.98 -5.35 -22.67
CA ALA A 27 -16.51 -5.47 -24.05
C ALA A 27 -16.83 -6.84 -24.68
N ARG A 28 -16.91 -7.89 -23.86
CA ARG A 28 -17.31 -9.23 -24.31
C ARG A 28 -18.82 -9.44 -24.35
N VAL A 29 -19.57 -8.71 -23.53
CA VAL A 29 -21.04 -8.66 -23.63
C VAL A 29 -21.43 -8.03 -24.97
N ASP A 30 -20.81 -6.93 -25.35
CA ASP A 30 -21.06 -6.25 -26.62
C ASP A 30 -20.72 -7.17 -27.81
N ALA A 31 -19.55 -7.84 -27.75
CA ALA A 31 -19.13 -8.79 -28.78
C ALA A 31 -20.06 -10.03 -28.86
N SER A 32 -20.48 -10.59 -27.72
CA SER A 32 -21.38 -11.76 -27.68
C SER A 32 -22.80 -11.43 -28.15
N THR A 33 -23.28 -10.22 -27.85
CA THR A 33 -24.60 -9.76 -28.29
C THR A 33 -24.61 -9.54 -29.80
N ALA A 34 -23.52 -8.99 -30.35
CA ALA A 34 -23.35 -8.81 -31.79
C ALA A 34 -23.25 -10.13 -32.58
N LEU A 35 -22.64 -11.18 -31.99
CA LEU A 35 -22.39 -12.45 -32.69
C LEU A 35 -23.50 -13.51 -32.54
N HIS A 36 -24.22 -13.53 -31.41
CA HIS A 36 -25.09 -14.66 -31.07
C HIS A 36 -26.51 -14.27 -30.63
N GLY A 37 -26.85 -12.97 -30.57
CA GLY A 37 -28.18 -12.50 -30.15
C GLY A 37 -28.57 -12.80 -28.70
N SER A 38 -27.72 -13.49 -27.93
CA SER A 38 -27.95 -13.84 -26.52
C SER A 38 -27.25 -12.85 -25.59
N GLY A 39 -27.96 -11.76 -25.28
CA GLY A 39 -27.52 -10.72 -24.35
C GLY A 39 -27.49 -11.19 -22.88
N PRO A 40 -27.01 -10.34 -21.96
CA PRO A 40 -27.12 -10.58 -20.52
C PRO A 40 -28.60 -10.55 -20.10
N SER A 41 -28.96 -11.31 -19.06
CA SER A 41 -30.30 -11.22 -18.48
C SER A 41 -30.56 -9.82 -17.92
N LYS A 42 -31.84 -9.47 -17.68
CA LYS A 42 -32.20 -8.18 -17.06
C LYS A 42 -31.55 -8.01 -15.68
N ALA A 43 -31.42 -9.09 -14.90
CA ALA A 43 -30.75 -9.07 -13.60
C ALA A 43 -29.24 -8.88 -13.75
N GLN A 44 -28.60 -9.57 -14.70
CA GLN A 44 -27.17 -9.41 -15.00
C GLN A 44 -26.84 -7.99 -15.48
N ALA A 45 -27.65 -7.41 -16.36
CA ALA A 45 -27.49 -6.04 -16.82
C ALA A 45 -27.62 -5.04 -15.66
N LYS A 46 -28.65 -5.18 -14.83
CA LYS A 46 -28.86 -4.34 -13.65
C LYS A 46 -27.71 -4.44 -12.65
N PHE A 47 -27.23 -5.66 -12.39
CA PHE A 47 -26.06 -5.88 -11.53
C PHE A 47 -24.81 -5.18 -12.05
N LEU A 48 -24.51 -5.30 -13.34
CA LEU A 48 -23.36 -4.62 -13.93
C LEU A 48 -23.50 -3.10 -13.83
N THR A 49 -24.66 -2.52 -14.11
CA THR A 49 -24.89 -1.07 -13.96
C THR A 49 -24.73 -0.60 -12.52
N GLU A 50 -25.34 -1.30 -11.55
CA GLU A 50 -25.21 -0.96 -10.12
C GLU A 50 -23.76 -1.10 -9.63
N MET A 51 -23.03 -2.10 -10.12
CA MET A 51 -21.60 -2.26 -9.83
C MET A 51 -20.74 -1.14 -10.43
N MET A 52 -21.03 -0.68 -11.64
CA MET A 52 -20.29 0.42 -12.26
C MET A 52 -20.43 1.71 -11.46
N GLN A 53 -21.67 2.05 -11.07
CA GLN A 53 -21.93 3.24 -10.28
C GLN A 53 -21.12 3.24 -8.98
N ARG A 54 -21.03 2.09 -8.30
CA ARG A 54 -20.29 1.93 -7.05
C ARG A 54 -18.77 1.94 -7.24
N ILE A 55 -18.27 1.54 -8.40
CA ILE A 55 -16.83 1.62 -8.72
C ILE A 55 -16.43 3.06 -9.03
N ASP A 56 -17.29 3.83 -9.67
CA ASP A 56 -17.02 5.25 -9.91
C ASP A 56 -16.79 5.98 -8.59
N ASP A 57 -17.55 5.65 -7.54
CA ASP A 57 -17.34 6.17 -6.18
C ASP A 57 -15.97 5.77 -5.56
N LEU A 58 -15.31 4.73 -6.08
CA LEU A 58 -14.02 4.21 -5.58
C LEU A 58 -12.82 4.67 -6.43
N LYS A 59 -13.05 5.34 -7.56
CA LYS A 59 -11.97 5.85 -8.43
C LYS A 59 -11.20 7.00 -7.79
N GLU A 60 -11.75 7.62 -6.76
CA GLU A 60 -11.13 8.75 -6.05
C GLU A 60 -10.21 8.33 -4.91
N LEU A 61 -9.93 7.02 -4.74
CA LEU A 61 -9.04 6.56 -3.69
C LEU A 61 -7.59 7.03 -3.91
N PRO A 62 -6.93 7.60 -2.89
CA PRO A 62 -5.57 8.10 -3.01
C PRO A 62 -4.62 6.95 -3.37
N THR A 63 -3.74 7.16 -4.33
CA THR A 63 -2.68 6.17 -4.65
C THR A 63 -1.36 6.68 -4.11
N TYR A 64 -0.58 5.77 -3.53
CA TYR A 64 0.72 6.09 -2.99
C TYR A 64 1.79 5.18 -3.58
N ARG A 65 2.89 5.80 -4.02
CA ARG A 65 4.03 5.11 -4.60
C ARG A 65 5.21 5.20 -3.63
N HIS A 66 5.75 4.06 -3.26
CA HIS A 66 6.86 3.99 -2.32
C HIS A 66 8.20 4.10 -3.08
N PRO A 67 9.21 4.87 -2.63
CA PRO A 67 10.47 5.04 -3.36
C PRO A 67 11.18 3.71 -3.71
N GLU A 68 11.10 2.71 -2.83
CA GLU A 68 11.65 1.36 -3.09
C GLU A 68 11.06 0.67 -4.34
N GLN A 69 9.85 1.03 -4.76
CA GLN A 69 9.22 0.48 -5.95
C GLN A 69 9.90 0.96 -7.24
N ASP A 70 10.49 2.16 -7.21
CA ASP A 70 11.18 2.77 -8.35
C ASP A 70 12.70 2.60 -8.28
N ALA A 71 13.19 2.26 -7.09
CA ALA A 71 14.59 2.01 -6.82
C ALA A 71 15.12 0.83 -7.65
N LYS A 72 16.19 1.10 -8.41
CA LYS A 72 16.91 0.08 -9.18
C LYS A 72 18.20 -0.26 -8.45
N ALA A 73 18.49 -1.54 -8.31
CA ALA A 73 19.79 -1.95 -7.77
C ALA A 73 20.91 -1.33 -8.61
N LEU A 74 21.85 -0.67 -7.94
CA LEU A 74 23.00 -0.08 -8.62
C LEU A 74 23.76 -1.19 -9.34
N LYS A 75 23.99 -1.00 -10.64
CA LYS A 75 24.79 -1.91 -11.44
C LYS A 75 26.23 -1.78 -10.94
N THR A 76 26.78 -2.89 -10.43
CA THR A 76 28.23 -3.02 -10.27
C THR A 76 28.84 -2.79 -11.65
N ARG A 77 29.70 -1.78 -11.76
CA ARG A 77 30.35 -1.43 -13.03
C ARG A 77 31.12 -2.66 -13.53
N ASP A 78 30.72 -3.21 -14.66
CA ASP A 78 31.34 -4.40 -15.25
C ASP A 78 32.83 -4.13 -15.47
N GLY A 79 33.71 -4.86 -14.77
CA GLY A 79 35.16 -4.79 -15.01
C GLY A 79 36.08 -4.80 -13.78
N MET A 80 35.55 -4.72 -12.55
CA MET A 80 36.33 -4.97 -11.34
C MET A 80 35.58 -6.01 -10.50
N GLY A 81 36.24 -7.12 -10.21
CA GLY A 81 35.77 -8.05 -9.19
C GLY A 81 35.62 -7.30 -7.86
N ASP A 82 34.58 -7.69 -7.12
CA ASP A 82 34.32 -7.37 -5.72
C ASP A 82 33.86 -5.96 -5.35
N GLY A 83 32.53 -5.82 -5.28
CA GLY A 83 31.85 -4.90 -4.35
C GLY A 83 31.58 -3.48 -4.86
N TYR A 84 30.42 -2.93 -4.49
CA TYR A 84 30.11 -1.51 -4.62
C TYR A 84 30.73 -0.76 -3.42
N GLN A 85 31.38 0.37 -3.66
CA GLN A 85 31.83 1.29 -2.61
C GLN A 85 31.28 2.68 -2.94
N LEU A 86 30.93 3.46 -1.92
CA LEU A 86 30.47 4.83 -2.13
C LEU A 86 31.62 5.64 -2.74
N SER A 87 31.36 6.27 -3.88
CA SER A 87 32.31 7.20 -4.48
C SER A 87 32.35 8.51 -3.68
N GLN A 88 33.40 9.30 -3.87
CA GLN A 88 33.47 10.65 -3.28
C GLN A 88 32.28 11.54 -3.71
N ALA A 89 31.75 11.31 -4.91
CA ALA A 89 30.55 12.00 -5.37
C ALA A 89 29.30 11.56 -4.60
N ASP A 90 29.17 10.26 -4.30
CA ASP A 90 28.06 9.73 -3.50
C ASP A 90 28.10 10.28 -2.07
N LEU A 91 29.28 10.31 -1.44
CA LEU A 91 29.47 10.89 -0.11
C LEU A 91 29.14 12.38 -0.09
N ALA A 92 29.65 13.15 -1.04
CA ALA A 92 29.36 14.58 -1.14
C ALA A 92 27.88 14.87 -1.44
N TRP A 93 27.19 13.97 -2.13
CA TRP A 93 25.75 14.06 -2.35
C TRP A 93 24.97 13.75 -1.05
N LEU A 94 25.32 12.66 -0.35
CA LEU A 94 24.72 12.31 0.94
C LEU A 94 24.87 13.43 1.98
N GLU A 95 26.01 14.11 2.03
CA GLU A 95 26.25 15.24 2.93
C GLU A 95 25.38 16.48 2.62
N ARG A 96 24.90 16.63 1.38
CA ARG A 96 24.05 17.75 0.96
C ARG A 96 22.57 17.50 1.21
N LEU A 97 22.18 16.26 1.50
CA LEU A 97 20.79 15.94 1.76
C LEU A 97 20.27 16.72 2.97
N PRO A 98 19.00 17.15 2.96
CA PRO A 98 18.36 17.72 4.14
C PRO A 98 18.55 16.82 5.36
N ARG A 99 18.90 17.44 6.50
CA ARG A 99 19.00 16.72 7.78
C ARG A 99 17.66 16.22 8.29
N ASP A 100 16.58 16.93 7.93
CA ASP A 100 15.21 16.49 8.16
C ASP A 100 14.82 15.43 7.12
N PRO A 101 14.53 14.19 7.52
CA PRO A 101 14.09 13.14 6.61
C PRO A 101 12.79 13.49 5.87
N ALA A 102 11.93 14.33 6.45
CA ALA A 102 10.68 14.75 5.82
C ALA A 102 10.88 15.78 4.70
N ALA A 103 12.04 16.46 4.68
CA ALA A 103 12.40 17.43 3.65
C ALA A 103 13.13 16.80 2.46
N ILE A 104 13.47 15.51 2.53
CA ILE A 104 14.11 14.77 1.43
C ILE A 104 13.10 14.60 0.29
N THR A 105 13.52 14.93 -0.92
CA THR A 105 12.65 14.84 -2.10
C THR A 105 12.39 13.38 -2.49
N TYR A 106 11.31 13.12 -3.22
CA TYR A 106 11.00 11.77 -3.69
C TYR A 106 12.13 11.18 -4.54
N ASP A 107 12.73 11.96 -5.45
CA ASP A 107 13.81 11.49 -6.32
C ASP A 107 15.07 11.13 -5.51
N ASP A 108 15.40 11.93 -4.49
CA ASP A 108 16.50 11.64 -3.57
C ASP A 108 16.20 10.37 -2.74
N ALA A 109 14.96 10.20 -2.29
CA ALA A 109 14.52 9.00 -1.60
C ALA A 109 14.62 7.74 -2.49
N VAL A 110 14.32 7.85 -3.79
CA VAL A 110 14.50 6.75 -4.76
C VAL A 110 15.99 6.42 -4.95
N ALA A 111 16.86 7.43 -5.00
CA ALA A 111 18.31 7.24 -5.08
C ALA A 111 18.86 6.57 -3.81
N LEU A 112 18.43 7.02 -2.62
CA LEU A 112 18.76 6.38 -1.34
C LEU A 112 18.29 4.94 -1.27
N ALA A 113 17.05 4.67 -1.67
CA ALA A 113 16.50 3.31 -1.74
C ALA A 113 17.30 2.41 -2.71
N SER A 114 17.80 2.98 -3.81
CA SER A 114 18.65 2.27 -4.77
C SER A 114 20.01 1.89 -4.16
N MET A 115 20.62 2.79 -3.38
CA MET A 115 21.84 2.51 -2.61
C MET A 115 21.57 1.46 -1.52
N ALA A 116 20.47 1.59 -0.78
CA ALA A 116 20.07 0.68 0.29
C ALA A 116 19.87 -0.76 -0.20
N ARG A 117 19.25 -0.92 -1.38
CA ARG A 117 19.10 -2.23 -2.06
C ARG A 117 20.43 -2.91 -2.40
N SER A 118 21.50 -2.12 -2.55
CA SER A 118 22.83 -2.62 -2.89
C SER A 118 23.75 -2.82 -1.68
N ILE A 119 23.26 -2.62 -0.44
CA ILE A 119 24.06 -2.73 0.78
C ILE A 119 24.73 -4.09 0.95
N SER A 120 24.04 -5.18 0.63
CA SER A 120 24.61 -6.54 0.71
C SER A 120 25.77 -6.78 -0.26
N LYS A 121 25.92 -5.90 -1.26
CA LYS A 121 27.00 -5.91 -2.24
C LYS A 121 28.07 -4.86 -1.92
N MET A 122 27.92 -4.10 -0.83
CA MET A 122 28.90 -3.09 -0.44
C MET A 122 30.12 -3.73 0.21
N HIS A 123 31.31 -3.29 -0.17
CA HIS A 123 32.55 -3.82 0.39
C HIS A 123 32.85 -3.23 1.79
N SER A 124 32.45 -1.99 2.03
CA SER A 124 32.67 -1.27 3.29
C SER A 124 31.45 -1.38 4.23
N PRO A 125 31.59 -1.97 5.43
CA PRO A 125 30.54 -1.98 6.44
C PRO A 125 30.16 -0.57 6.92
N SER A 126 31.09 0.38 6.85
CA SER A 126 30.85 1.77 7.23
C SER A 126 29.92 2.47 6.23
N ASP A 127 30.11 2.21 4.94
CA ASP A 127 29.26 2.74 3.86
C ASP A 127 27.84 2.20 3.98
N ALA A 128 27.72 0.89 4.23
CA ALA A 128 26.45 0.22 4.49
C ALA A 128 25.72 0.83 5.71
N ARG A 129 26.45 1.14 6.80
CA ARG A 129 25.88 1.79 7.98
C ARG A 129 25.44 3.22 7.69
N LEU A 130 26.24 3.99 6.95
CA LEU A 130 25.92 5.36 6.57
C LEU A 130 24.64 5.42 5.73
N VAL A 131 24.55 4.59 4.68
CA VAL A 131 23.37 4.53 3.82
C VAL A 131 22.14 4.13 4.63
N ASN A 132 22.23 3.11 5.50
CA ASN A 132 21.12 2.73 6.37
C ASN A 132 20.74 3.83 7.37
N ALA A 133 21.70 4.56 7.92
CA ALA A 133 21.44 5.63 8.88
C ALA A 133 20.64 6.78 8.26
N ILE A 134 20.88 7.08 6.99
CA ILE A 134 20.14 8.13 6.24
C ILE A 134 18.83 7.58 5.69
N TRP A 135 18.85 6.36 5.14
CA TRP A 135 17.69 5.75 4.48
C TRP A 135 16.60 5.32 5.45
N ASN A 136 16.92 4.71 6.60
CA ASN A 136 15.90 4.16 7.50
C ASN A 136 14.89 5.22 7.97
N PRO A 137 15.29 6.43 8.44
CA PRO A 137 14.33 7.46 8.82
C PRO A 137 13.42 7.90 7.66
N VAL A 138 13.96 8.01 6.44
CA VAL A 138 13.19 8.36 5.22
C VAL A 138 12.21 7.25 4.89
N LYS A 139 12.67 5.99 4.94
CA LYS A 139 11.86 4.81 4.73
C LYS A 139 10.68 4.74 5.68
N GLU A 140 10.89 5.00 6.96
CA GLU A 140 9.84 5.00 7.98
C GLU A 140 8.71 5.99 7.65
N ILE A 141 9.04 7.19 7.18
CA ILE A 141 8.06 8.19 6.74
C ILE A 141 7.25 7.65 5.56
N HIS A 142 7.92 7.07 4.56
CA HIS A 142 7.24 6.55 3.38
C HIS A 142 6.46 5.26 3.67
N ASP A 143 6.90 4.43 4.60
CA ASP A 143 6.19 3.24 5.08
C ASP A 143 4.93 3.64 5.87
N ALA A 144 4.99 4.68 6.71
CA ALA A 144 3.83 5.24 7.38
C ALA A 144 2.79 5.80 6.39
N ALA A 145 3.23 6.56 5.38
CA ALA A 145 2.36 7.09 4.35
C ALA A 145 1.66 5.97 3.55
N ARG A 146 2.41 4.92 3.19
CA ARG A 146 1.83 3.74 2.52
C ARG A 146 0.80 3.03 3.41
N ALA A 147 1.12 2.80 4.68
CA ALA A 147 0.22 2.13 5.61
C ALA A 147 -1.08 2.92 5.82
N ARG A 148 -1.01 4.26 5.91
CA ARG A 148 -2.21 5.12 5.98
C ARG A 148 -3.10 4.99 4.75
N VAL A 149 -2.52 5.00 3.55
CA VAL A 149 -3.29 4.80 2.32
C VAL A 149 -3.90 3.40 2.24
N GLU A 150 -3.17 2.37 2.69
CA GLU A 150 -3.71 1.01 2.79
C GLU A 150 -4.91 0.92 3.75
N LEU A 151 -4.90 1.66 4.87
CA LEU A 151 -6.04 1.78 5.78
C LEU A 151 -7.23 2.49 5.13
N THR A 152 -7.01 3.64 4.46
CA THR A 152 -8.06 4.36 3.73
C THR A 152 -8.72 3.46 2.67
N HIS A 153 -7.92 2.67 1.95
CA HIS A 153 -8.43 1.68 1.00
C HIS A 153 -9.26 0.60 1.69
N ALA A 154 -8.76 0.06 2.81
CA ALA A 154 -9.46 -0.97 3.57
C ALA A 154 -10.80 -0.50 4.14
N ASP A 155 -10.92 0.76 4.52
CA ASP A 155 -12.17 1.36 5.00
C ASP A 155 -13.15 1.65 3.85
N ALA A 156 -12.65 2.10 2.71
CA ALA A 156 -13.45 2.19 1.49
C ALA A 156 -13.98 0.82 1.01
N TYR A 157 -13.25 -0.27 1.29
CA TYR A 157 -13.76 -1.63 1.05
C TYR A 157 -14.87 -2.04 2.02
N ALA A 158 -14.88 -1.51 3.24
CA ALA A 158 -15.92 -1.78 4.23
C ALA A 158 -17.27 -1.19 3.81
N SER A 159 -17.27 -0.01 3.20
CA SER A 159 -18.49 0.67 2.74
C SER A 159 -19.07 0.06 1.45
N PHE A 160 -18.31 -0.80 0.76
CA PHE A 160 -18.80 -1.48 -0.44
C PHE A 160 -19.87 -2.52 -0.11
N THR A 161 -21.13 -2.16 -0.30
CA THR A 161 -22.28 -3.07 -0.21
C THR A 161 -22.53 -3.80 -1.53
N VAL A 162 -22.87 -5.09 -1.46
CA VAL A 162 -23.24 -5.86 -2.66
C VAL A 162 -24.59 -5.36 -3.19
N PRO A 163 -24.72 -5.11 -4.51
CA PRO A 163 -26.00 -4.67 -5.06
C PRO A 163 -27.12 -5.68 -4.84
N ALA A 164 -28.34 -5.22 -4.62
CA ALA A 164 -29.51 -6.08 -4.37
C ALA A 164 -29.80 -7.02 -5.56
N SER A 165 -29.40 -6.64 -6.77
CA SER A 165 -29.54 -7.46 -7.98
C SER A 165 -28.56 -8.62 -8.08
N ALA A 166 -27.54 -8.71 -7.22
CA ALA A 166 -26.48 -9.70 -7.31
C ALA A 166 -27.02 -11.14 -7.22
N VAL A 167 -27.88 -11.45 -6.24
CA VAL A 167 -28.40 -12.82 -6.05
C VAL A 167 -29.11 -13.32 -7.31
N ALA A 168 -29.99 -12.50 -7.89
CA ALA A 168 -30.68 -12.85 -9.12
C ALA A 168 -29.73 -12.96 -10.33
N ALA A 169 -28.76 -12.04 -10.45
CA ALA A 169 -27.80 -12.07 -11.56
C ALA A 169 -26.91 -13.33 -11.56
N PHE A 170 -26.50 -13.78 -10.37
CA PHE A 170 -25.72 -15.01 -10.21
C PHE A 170 -26.58 -16.26 -10.38
N ALA A 171 -27.83 -16.27 -9.91
CA ALA A 171 -28.76 -17.38 -10.15
C ALA A 171 -28.98 -17.59 -11.65
N ASP A 172 -29.27 -16.51 -12.41
CA ASP A 172 -29.40 -16.57 -13.87
C ASP A 172 -28.13 -17.11 -14.55
N ALA A 173 -26.95 -16.77 -14.02
CA ALA A 173 -25.68 -17.27 -14.54
C ALA A 173 -25.46 -18.75 -14.25
N ILE A 174 -25.84 -19.22 -13.06
CA ILE A 174 -25.75 -20.62 -12.63
C ILE A 174 -26.69 -21.50 -13.46
N GLU A 175 -27.93 -21.05 -13.69
CA GLU A 175 -28.89 -21.74 -14.57
C GLU A 175 -28.36 -21.83 -16.01
N GLY A 176 -27.76 -20.74 -16.50
CA GLY A 176 -27.12 -20.71 -17.82
C GLY A 176 -25.93 -21.67 -17.94
N ASP A 177 -25.14 -21.81 -16.87
CA ASP A 177 -24.00 -22.72 -16.81
C ASP A 177 -24.43 -24.19 -16.57
N ASN A 178 -25.64 -24.43 -16.02
CA ASN A 178 -26.17 -25.76 -15.69
C ASN A 178 -27.62 -25.95 -16.20
N PRO A 179 -27.81 -26.23 -17.50
CA PRO A 179 -29.14 -26.40 -18.07
C PRO A 179 -29.90 -27.55 -17.41
N GLY A 180 -31.09 -27.25 -16.85
CA GLY A 180 -31.95 -28.22 -16.17
C GLY A 180 -31.89 -28.18 -14.63
N MET A 181 -31.05 -27.31 -14.05
CA MET A 181 -31.10 -27.03 -12.62
C MET A 181 -32.42 -26.36 -12.22
N HIS A 182 -32.96 -26.70 -11.06
CA HIS A 182 -34.18 -26.07 -10.56
C HIS A 182 -33.90 -24.63 -10.10
N PRO A 183 -34.76 -23.63 -10.41
CA PRO A 183 -34.49 -22.22 -10.07
C PRO A 183 -34.25 -21.95 -8.58
N ALA A 184 -34.96 -22.67 -7.71
CA ALA A 184 -34.75 -22.57 -6.27
C ALA A 184 -33.35 -23.04 -5.82
N GLU A 185 -32.79 -24.04 -6.51
CA GLU A 185 -31.42 -24.52 -6.23
C GLU A 185 -30.38 -23.51 -6.72
N ALA A 186 -30.59 -22.92 -7.89
CA ALA A 186 -29.72 -21.87 -8.43
C ALA A 186 -29.70 -20.61 -7.53
N LEU A 187 -30.85 -20.21 -6.99
CA LEU A 187 -30.94 -19.12 -6.00
C LEU A 187 -30.19 -19.45 -4.71
N ALA A 188 -30.39 -20.63 -4.14
CA ALA A 188 -29.68 -21.05 -2.92
C ALA A 188 -28.16 -21.11 -3.12
N GLN A 189 -27.71 -21.60 -4.29
CA GLN A 189 -26.28 -21.60 -4.64
C GLN A 189 -25.73 -20.18 -4.83
N SER A 190 -26.51 -19.28 -5.45
CA SER A 190 -26.15 -17.88 -5.64
C SER A 190 -25.94 -17.15 -4.31
N GLU A 191 -26.88 -17.30 -3.36
CA GLU A 191 -26.76 -16.73 -2.02
C GLU A 191 -25.51 -17.24 -1.29
N GLU A 192 -25.27 -18.55 -1.34
CA GLU A 192 -24.11 -19.16 -0.71
C GLU A 192 -22.78 -18.68 -1.33
N LEU A 193 -22.73 -18.52 -2.66
CA LEU A 193 -21.55 -17.98 -3.36
C LEU A 193 -21.27 -16.53 -2.96
N ILE A 194 -22.29 -15.68 -2.93
CA ILE A 194 -22.15 -14.28 -2.52
C ILE A 194 -21.69 -14.21 -1.07
N ARG A 195 -22.29 -15.01 -0.18
CA ARG A 195 -21.91 -15.08 1.24
C ARG A 195 -20.45 -15.50 1.43
N LYS A 196 -20.00 -16.55 0.73
CA LYS A 196 -18.59 -17.00 0.78
C LYS A 196 -17.63 -15.93 0.28
N THR A 197 -17.98 -15.27 -0.83
CA THR A 197 -17.15 -14.21 -1.43
C THR A 197 -17.03 -13.02 -0.48
N LEU A 198 -18.13 -12.59 0.13
CA LEU A 198 -18.11 -11.51 1.12
C LEU A 198 -17.29 -11.87 2.35
N ALA A 199 -17.40 -13.10 2.85
CA ALA A 199 -16.60 -13.57 3.98
C ALA A 199 -15.10 -13.60 3.64
N ALA A 200 -14.73 -14.05 2.44
CA ALA A 200 -13.34 -14.03 1.99
C ALA A 200 -12.80 -12.60 1.87
N ARG A 201 -13.60 -11.69 1.29
CA ARG A 201 -13.25 -10.27 1.16
C ARG A 201 -13.05 -9.59 2.52
N ASN A 202 -13.94 -9.85 3.48
CA ASN A 202 -13.83 -9.28 4.82
C ASN A 202 -12.58 -9.77 5.55
N ARG A 203 -12.23 -11.05 5.43
CA ARG A 203 -10.96 -11.59 5.98
C ARG A 203 -9.74 -10.95 5.35
N GLU A 204 -9.77 -10.72 4.04
CA GLU A 204 -8.66 -10.05 3.35
C GLU A 204 -8.53 -8.59 3.78
N ARG A 205 -9.64 -7.89 3.95
CA ARG A 205 -9.66 -6.56 4.55
C ARG A 205 -9.04 -6.57 5.94
N GLU A 206 -9.50 -7.47 6.82
CA GLU A 206 -8.99 -7.59 8.20
C GLU A 206 -7.47 -7.79 8.22
N ARG A 207 -6.93 -8.67 7.35
CA ARG A 207 -5.48 -8.86 7.22
C ARG A 207 -4.75 -7.61 6.77
N LYS A 208 -5.30 -6.86 5.80
CA LYS A 208 -4.70 -5.61 5.32
C LYS A 208 -4.69 -4.55 6.42
N VAL A 209 -5.80 -4.40 7.15
CA VAL A 209 -5.92 -3.48 8.30
C VAL A 209 -4.92 -3.85 9.38
N GLU A 210 -4.89 -5.13 9.78
CA GLU A 210 -3.98 -5.62 10.81
C GLU A 210 -2.52 -5.35 10.43
N LYS A 211 -2.13 -5.67 9.19
CA LYS A 211 -0.77 -5.43 8.70
C LYS A 211 -0.41 -3.94 8.68
N ALA A 212 -1.30 -3.08 8.19
CA ALA A 212 -1.06 -1.65 8.15
C ALA A 212 -0.96 -1.06 9.57
N GLN A 213 -1.81 -1.51 10.49
CA GLN A 213 -1.76 -1.09 11.89
C GLN A 213 -0.47 -1.56 12.58
N GLN A 214 -0.05 -2.81 12.36
CA GLN A 214 1.23 -3.33 12.88
C GLN A 214 2.42 -2.49 12.42
N VAL A 215 2.43 -2.03 11.17
CA VAL A 215 3.48 -1.12 10.67
C VAL A 215 3.45 0.20 11.44
N LEU A 216 2.28 0.84 11.57
CA LEU A 216 2.16 2.11 12.30
C LEU A 216 2.55 1.98 13.77
N ASP A 217 2.10 0.93 14.46
CA ASP A 217 2.41 0.67 15.87
C ASP A 217 3.91 0.38 16.07
N GLY A 218 4.53 -0.36 15.14
CA GLY A 218 5.96 -0.60 15.13
C GLY A 218 6.75 0.69 14.99
N LEU A 219 6.37 1.55 14.03
CA LEU A 219 7.00 2.86 13.82
C LEU A 219 6.85 3.79 15.02
N GLN A 220 5.69 3.80 15.68
CA GLN A 220 5.46 4.56 16.90
C GLN A 220 6.33 4.04 18.06
N SER A 221 6.45 2.73 18.21
CA SER A 221 7.27 2.10 19.24
C SER A 221 8.75 2.40 19.05
N ASP A 222 9.24 2.33 17.81
CA ASP A 222 10.63 2.66 17.47
C ASP A 222 10.92 4.16 17.65
N ALA A 223 9.95 5.03 17.34
CA ALA A 223 10.05 6.45 17.65
C ALA A 223 10.13 6.70 19.17
N ALA A 224 9.27 6.05 19.96
CA ALA A 224 9.26 6.18 21.42
C ALA A 224 10.58 5.66 22.05
N ARG A 225 11.10 4.54 21.55
CA ARG A 225 12.38 3.97 22.01
C ARG A 225 13.55 4.91 21.75
N ARG A 226 13.58 5.59 20.59
CA ARG A 226 14.64 6.55 20.25
C ARG A 226 14.59 7.80 21.13
N VAL A 227 13.40 8.34 21.41
CA VAL A 227 13.23 9.45 22.37
C VAL A 227 13.71 9.06 23.77
N ALA A 228 13.44 7.84 24.22
CA ALA A 228 13.90 7.36 25.54
C ALA A 228 15.43 7.21 25.63
N LEU A 229 16.11 6.93 24.51
CA LEU A 229 17.57 6.83 24.45
C LEU A 229 18.27 8.21 24.41
N ASP A 230 17.65 9.21 23.80
CA ASP A 230 18.16 10.59 23.75
C ASP A 230 17.95 11.36 25.07
N HIS A 231 17.06 10.87 25.95
CA HIS A 231 16.82 11.44 27.28
C HIS A 231 16.91 10.36 28.39
N PRO A 232 18.10 9.84 28.70
CA PRO A 232 18.24 8.75 29.66
C PRO A 232 17.95 9.12 31.13
N ASN A 233 17.66 10.39 31.47
CA ASN A 233 17.33 10.75 32.85
C ASN A 233 16.68 12.15 32.99
N THR A 234 15.39 12.20 33.31
CA THR A 234 14.79 13.34 34.03
C THR A 234 13.98 12.82 35.22
N SER A 235 14.65 12.11 36.14
CA SER A 235 14.14 12.02 37.52
C SER A 235 14.41 13.36 38.23
N PRO A 236 13.43 13.96 38.92
CA PRO A 236 13.63 15.22 39.63
C PRO A 236 14.19 14.92 41.02
N GLU A 237 15.52 14.79 41.12
CA GLU A 237 16.20 14.96 42.41
C GLU A 237 17.31 15.99 42.28
N ALA A 238 17.25 16.95 43.20
CA ALA A 238 18.08 18.14 43.25
C ALA A 238 19.57 17.81 43.47
N ARG A 239 20.47 18.57 42.82
CA ARG A 239 21.41 19.48 43.49
C ARG A 239 22.36 20.22 42.53
N PRO A 240 22.96 21.33 42.99
CA PRO A 240 23.51 22.40 42.14
C PRO A 240 24.99 22.22 41.80
N GLY A 241 25.38 22.82 40.66
CA GLY A 241 26.71 23.38 40.43
C GLY A 241 27.75 22.43 39.84
N ARG A 242 28.06 22.63 38.55
CA ARG A 242 29.43 22.86 38.07
C ARG A 242 29.46 23.20 36.58
N ASP A 243 30.12 24.32 36.28
CA ASP A 243 30.66 24.63 34.97
C ASP A 243 31.78 23.63 34.60
N ALA A 244 31.80 23.20 33.34
CA ALA A 244 32.96 23.27 32.44
C ALA A 244 32.85 22.24 31.29
N THR A 245 32.56 22.76 30.09
CA THR A 245 33.24 22.51 28.80
C THR A 245 33.75 21.09 28.50
N SER A 246 33.15 20.42 27.49
CA SER A 246 33.90 19.59 26.52
C SER A 246 33.00 19.09 25.38
N SER A 247 33.18 19.68 24.19
CA SER A 247 33.07 19.06 22.85
C SER A 247 31.83 18.21 22.53
N ASP A 248 30.72 18.87 22.19
CA ASP A 248 29.60 18.25 21.46
C ASP A 248 29.91 18.18 19.97
N ALA A 249 30.07 16.96 19.44
CA ALA A 249 29.78 16.68 18.04
C ALA A 249 28.25 16.57 17.89
N PRO A 250 27.61 17.27 16.94
CA PRO A 250 26.15 17.27 16.87
C PRO A 250 25.65 15.92 16.34
N VAL A 251 24.98 15.18 17.22
CA VAL A 251 24.15 14.01 16.88
C VAL A 251 22.98 14.53 16.03
N ILE A 252 22.90 14.03 14.80
CA ILE A 252 21.87 14.38 13.82
C ILE A 252 20.58 13.65 14.21
N THR A 253 19.70 14.31 14.96
CA THR A 253 18.34 13.85 15.22
C THR A 253 17.43 15.04 15.49
N ASP A 254 17.04 15.77 14.44
CA ASP A 254 15.96 16.74 14.57
C ASP A 254 14.59 16.04 14.45
N TRP A 255 14.18 15.38 15.54
CA TRP A 255 12.93 14.64 15.64
C TRP A 255 11.67 15.52 15.55
N ALA A 256 11.80 16.82 15.77
CA ALA A 256 10.72 17.76 15.53
C ALA A 256 10.34 17.78 14.04
N ALA A 257 11.32 17.54 13.19
CA ALA A 257 11.20 17.53 11.74
C ALA A 257 10.46 16.27 11.24
N LEU A 258 10.72 15.09 11.84
CA LEU A 258 9.95 13.87 11.55
C LEU A 258 8.49 13.94 12.05
N ARG A 259 8.23 14.54 13.22
CA ARG A 259 6.85 14.81 13.67
C ARG A 259 6.12 15.80 12.77
N LYS A 260 6.82 16.85 12.33
CA LYS A 260 6.30 17.83 11.38
C LYS A 260 6.03 17.18 10.02
N GLY A 261 6.90 16.27 9.55
CA GLY A 261 6.69 15.47 8.35
C GLY A 261 5.46 14.57 8.45
N LEU A 262 5.31 13.83 9.55
CA LEU A 262 4.12 13.00 9.81
C LEU A 262 2.83 13.84 9.92
N ALA A 263 2.92 15.09 10.37
CA ALA A 263 1.79 16.02 10.43
C ALA A 263 1.49 16.69 9.08
N MET A 264 2.50 17.04 8.28
CA MET A 264 2.32 17.59 6.93
C MET A 264 1.77 16.53 5.96
N LEU A 265 2.15 15.27 6.13
CA LEU A 265 1.54 14.16 5.40
C LEU A 265 0.06 13.95 5.78
N ASP A 266 -0.35 14.34 7.00
CA ASP A 266 -1.76 14.34 7.42
C ASP A 266 -2.62 15.37 6.68
N GLU A 267 -2.00 16.47 6.23
CA GLU A 267 -2.64 17.49 5.41
C GLU A 267 -2.70 17.12 3.92
N LEU A 268 -1.76 16.31 3.43
CA LEU A 268 -1.75 15.82 2.04
C LEU A 268 -2.70 14.63 1.80
N THR A 269 -3.22 14.01 2.87
CA THR A 269 -4.20 12.91 2.81
C THR A 269 -5.64 13.36 3.14
N LYS A 270 -5.88 14.65 3.36
CA LYS A 270 -7.21 15.27 3.49
C LYS A 270 -7.63 15.91 2.18
#